data_AF-A0A7K2MXY0-F1
#
_entry.id   AF-A0A7K2MXY0-F1
#
_cell.length_a   1.000
_cell.length_b   1.000
_cell.length_c   1.000
_cell.angle_alpha   90.00
_cell.angle_beta   90.00
_cell.angle_gamma   90.00
#
_symmetry.space_group_name_H-M   'P 1'
#
loop_
_entity.id
_entity.type
_entity.pdbx_description
1 polymer ?
#
loop_
_entity_poly.entity_id
_entity_poly.type
_entity_poly.pdbx_seq_one_letter_code
_entity_poly.pdbx_strand_id
1 'polypeptide(L)'
;MSTSHASPRETTEGTVYTVTGGDWDEVVQSAARADDERIVVNMGPQHPSTHGVLRLILEIDGETVTEARCGIGYLHTGIEKNLEYRTWTQGTTFVTRMDYLTPFFNEAAYCLGVEKLLGIEDQIPDRASIIRVMLMELNRLSSHLVAIATGGMELGATTIMIYGFRDRELILDIYELITGLRMNHAYIRPGGLAQDLPPGAVDQIREFVKKMKKNLPEYDKL
;
A
#
# COMPACT_ATOMS: atom_id res chain seq x y z
N MET A 1 3.70 -32.11 11.52
CA MET A 1 2.95 -31.38 12.56
C MET A 1 1.53 -31.24 12.03
N SER A 2 0.56 -31.84 12.71
CA SER A 2 -0.85 -31.85 12.30
C SER A 2 -1.36 -30.41 12.19
N THR A 3 -1.68 -29.95 10.98
CA THR A 3 -2.47 -28.73 10.78
C THR A 3 -3.82 -28.99 11.44
N SER A 4 -4.09 -28.29 12.54
CA SER A 4 -5.38 -28.32 13.22
C SER A 4 -6.42 -27.73 12.27
N HIS A 5 -7.14 -28.59 11.55
CA HIS A 5 -8.27 -28.19 10.69
C HIS A 5 -9.25 -27.34 11.49
N ALA A 6 -9.67 -26.20 10.93
CA ALA A 6 -10.59 -25.29 11.57
C ALA A 6 -11.98 -25.97 11.67
N SER A 7 -12.39 -26.31 12.88
CA SER A 7 -13.69 -26.93 13.12
C SER A 7 -14.81 -25.93 12.82
N PRO A 8 -15.86 -26.30 12.07
CA PRO A 8 -17.02 -25.45 11.87
C PRO A 8 -17.65 -25.10 13.23
N ARG A 9 -18.09 -23.86 13.38
CA ARG A 9 -18.69 -23.38 14.63
C ARG A 9 -20.13 -22.97 14.37
N GLU A 10 -21.07 -23.66 15.01
CA GLU A 10 -22.48 -23.27 14.98
C GLU A 10 -22.68 -21.97 15.75
N THR A 11 -23.34 -21.00 15.13
CA THR A 11 -23.70 -19.72 15.74
C THR A 11 -25.18 -19.43 15.52
N THR A 12 -25.71 -18.45 16.23
CA THR A 12 -27.11 -18.00 16.08
C THR A 12 -27.43 -17.42 14.70
N GLU A 13 -26.41 -17.11 13.88
CA GLU A 13 -26.53 -16.55 12.53
C GLU A 13 -26.24 -17.60 11.43
N GLY A 14 -25.93 -18.85 11.79
CA GLY A 14 -25.58 -19.93 10.85
C GLY A 14 -24.25 -20.61 11.18
N THR A 15 -23.84 -21.55 10.33
CA THR A 15 -22.56 -22.27 10.47
C THR A 15 -21.40 -21.40 9.98
N VAL A 16 -20.43 -21.13 10.85
CA VAL A 16 -19.26 -20.31 10.53
C VAL A 16 -18.06 -21.20 10.23
N TYR A 17 -17.48 -20.98 9.05
CA TYR A 17 -16.24 -21.61 8.59
C TYR A 17 -15.10 -20.59 8.65
N THR A 18 -13.98 -20.98 9.27
CA THR A 18 -12.76 -20.17 9.28
C THR A 18 -11.80 -20.73 8.26
N VAL A 19 -11.48 -19.95 7.23
CA VAL A 19 -10.59 -20.39 6.14
C VAL A 19 -9.22 -19.76 6.34
N THR A 20 -8.23 -20.59 6.60
CA THR A 20 -6.82 -20.18 6.73
C THR A 20 -5.98 -20.93 5.71
N GLY A 21 -5.85 -20.36 4.51
CA GLY A 21 -4.94 -20.86 3.48
C GLY A 21 -5.35 -22.19 2.85
N GLY A 22 -5.85 -22.15 1.61
CA GLY A 22 -6.02 -23.34 0.77
C GLY A 22 -7.23 -24.25 1.07
N ASP A 23 -7.86 -24.14 2.24
CA ASP A 23 -8.96 -25.02 2.69
C ASP A 23 -10.33 -24.77 2.02
N TRP A 24 -10.35 -24.22 0.81
CA TRP A 24 -11.59 -23.88 0.09
C TRP A 24 -12.42 -25.12 -0.26
N ASP A 25 -11.75 -26.22 -0.63
CA ASP A 25 -12.42 -27.46 -1.03
C ASP A 25 -13.20 -28.11 0.14
N GLU A 26 -12.71 -27.97 1.38
CA GLU A 26 -13.39 -28.51 2.56
C GLU A 26 -14.63 -27.69 2.95
N VAL A 27 -14.57 -26.36 2.78
CA VAL A 27 -15.73 -25.48 2.99
C VAL A 27 -16.81 -25.74 1.95
N VAL A 28 -16.44 -25.90 0.68
CA VAL A 28 -17.40 -26.21 -0.40
C VAL A 28 -18.06 -27.58 -0.18
N GLN A 29 -17.30 -28.59 0.24
CA GLN A 29 -17.86 -29.93 0.49
C GLN A 29 -18.75 -30.00 1.73
N SER A 30 -18.48 -29.19 2.75
CA SER A 30 -19.30 -29.14 3.96
C SER A 30 -20.57 -28.30 3.75
N ALA A 31 -20.47 -27.20 3.01
CA ALA A 31 -21.61 -26.44 2.53
C ALA A 31 -22.57 -27.28 1.66
N ALA A 32 -22.05 -28.10 0.75
CA ALA A 32 -22.88 -28.99 -0.08
C ALA A 32 -23.63 -30.09 0.71
N ARG A 33 -23.25 -30.35 1.98
CA ARG A 33 -23.89 -31.34 2.85
C ARG A 33 -24.94 -30.74 3.78
N ALA A 34 -24.85 -29.44 4.06
CA ALA A 34 -25.89 -28.71 4.76
C ALA A 34 -26.86 -28.18 3.70
N ASP A 35 -28.15 -28.47 3.82
CA ASP A 35 -29.20 -27.91 2.96
C ASP A 35 -29.44 -26.41 3.28
N ASP A 36 -28.37 -25.71 3.66
CA ASP A 36 -28.34 -24.38 4.26
C ASP A 36 -27.82 -23.41 3.18
N GLU A 37 -28.71 -22.57 2.66
CA GLU A 37 -28.43 -21.64 1.55
C GLU A 37 -27.43 -20.54 1.93
N ARG A 38 -26.98 -20.46 3.19
CA ARG A 38 -26.11 -19.38 3.68
C ARG A 38 -24.90 -19.91 4.44
N ILE A 39 -23.73 -19.55 3.94
CA ILE A 39 -22.44 -19.93 4.49
C ILE A 39 -21.73 -18.67 4.96
N VAL A 40 -21.20 -18.67 6.19
CA VAL A 40 -20.34 -17.59 6.66
C VAL A 40 -18.89 -18.02 6.55
N VAL A 41 -18.12 -17.32 5.70
CA VAL A 41 -16.69 -17.54 5.46
C VAL A 41 -15.87 -16.42 6.09
N ASN A 42 -14.95 -16.79 6.98
CA ASN A 42 -14.00 -15.86 7.57
C ASN A 42 -12.64 -15.99 6.84
N MET A 43 -12.30 -14.98 6.05
CA MET A 43 -11.09 -14.87 5.24
C MET A 43 -10.09 -13.91 5.90
N GLY A 44 -8.86 -14.39 6.14
CA GLY A 44 -7.81 -13.61 6.83
C GLY A 44 -7.77 -13.85 8.35
N PRO A 45 -6.98 -13.06 9.13
CA PRO A 45 -6.25 -11.86 8.73
C PRO A 45 -4.95 -12.12 7.96
N GLN A 46 -4.52 -13.39 7.88
CA GLN A 46 -3.40 -13.81 7.05
C GLN A 46 -3.93 -14.61 5.85
N HIS A 47 -3.99 -13.96 4.69
CA HIS A 47 -4.30 -14.61 3.42
C HIS A 47 -3.49 -13.92 2.30
N PRO A 48 -2.95 -14.64 1.31
CA PRO A 48 -2.15 -14.02 0.25
C PRO A 48 -2.86 -12.85 -0.45
N SER A 49 -4.13 -13.03 -0.79
CA SER A 49 -4.97 -12.03 -1.47
C SER A 49 -5.42 -10.84 -0.61
N THR A 50 -5.05 -10.76 0.67
CA THR A 50 -5.41 -9.60 1.52
C THR A 50 -4.38 -8.47 1.48
N HIS A 51 -3.25 -8.66 0.77
CA HIS A 51 -2.18 -7.67 0.56
C HIS A 51 -1.84 -6.83 1.81
N GLY A 52 -1.64 -7.53 2.93
CA GLY A 52 -1.54 -6.92 4.24
C GLY A 52 -2.39 -7.69 5.24
N VAL A 53 -2.82 -6.99 6.29
CA VAL A 53 -3.57 -7.59 7.40
C VAL A 53 -5.01 -7.10 7.34
N LEU A 54 -5.85 -7.85 6.64
CA LEU A 54 -7.28 -7.58 6.48
C LEU A 54 -8.05 -8.86 6.78
N ARG A 55 -9.09 -8.74 7.61
CA ARG A 55 -10.05 -9.81 7.87
C ARG A 55 -11.36 -9.47 7.18
N LEU A 56 -11.87 -10.39 6.38
CA LEU A 56 -13.19 -10.28 5.74
C LEU A 56 -14.08 -11.39 6.27
N ILE A 57 -15.25 -11.02 6.79
CA ILE A 57 -16.32 -11.96 7.15
C ILE A 57 -17.35 -11.85 6.03
N LEU A 58 -17.47 -12.90 5.24
CA LEU A 58 -18.30 -12.96 4.05
C LEU A 58 -19.51 -13.85 4.32
N GLU A 59 -20.70 -13.35 4.04
CA GLU A 59 -21.90 -14.18 3.93
C GLU A 59 -22.09 -14.53 2.45
N ILE A 60 -22.22 -15.82 2.16
CA ILE A 60 -22.22 -16.35 0.80
C ILE A 60 -23.45 -17.25 0.62
N ASP A 61 -24.15 -17.03 -0.50
CA ASP A 61 -25.20 -17.90 -1.03
C ASP A 61 -24.71 -18.44 -2.40
N GLY A 62 -24.31 -19.71 -2.41
CA GLY A 62 -23.64 -20.34 -3.55
C GLY A 62 -22.32 -19.63 -3.91
N GLU A 63 -22.28 -18.98 -5.06
CA GLU A 63 -21.15 -18.17 -5.54
C GLU A 63 -21.34 -16.65 -5.31
N THR A 64 -22.50 -16.25 -4.76
CA THR A 64 -22.86 -14.85 -4.58
C THR A 64 -22.55 -14.40 -3.16
N VAL A 65 -21.72 -13.37 -3.01
CA VAL A 65 -21.49 -12.71 -1.73
C VAL A 65 -22.69 -11.80 -1.43
N THR A 66 -23.44 -12.10 -0.37
CA THR A 66 -24.61 -11.31 0.05
C THR A 66 -24.23 -10.21 1.05
N GLU A 67 -23.22 -10.45 1.87
CA GLU A 67 -22.67 -9.46 2.80
C GLU A 67 -21.15 -9.61 2.93
N ALA A 68 -20.44 -8.48 3.10
CA ALA A 68 -19.03 -8.46 3.42
C ALA A 68 -18.76 -7.47 4.57
N ARG A 69 -18.32 -8.00 5.73
CA ARG A 69 -17.91 -7.19 6.90
C ARG A 69 -16.38 -7.16 6.99
N CYS A 70 -15.80 -5.96 6.94
CA CYS A 70 -14.36 -5.76 7.04
C CYS A 70 -13.90 -5.57 8.49
N GLY A 71 -13.13 -6.52 9.00
CA GLY A 71 -12.34 -6.37 10.22
C GLY A 71 -11.02 -5.67 9.93
N ILE A 72 -10.95 -4.37 10.25
CA ILE A 72 -9.75 -3.53 10.13
C ILE A 72 -9.15 -3.21 11.50
N GLY A 73 -8.00 -2.55 11.52
CA GLY A 73 -7.33 -2.08 12.75
C GLY A 73 -6.17 -2.95 13.24
N TYR A 74 -5.89 -4.08 12.57
CA TYR A 74 -4.73 -4.92 12.90
C TYR A 74 -3.38 -4.21 12.72
N LEU A 75 -3.32 -3.19 11.85
CA LEU A 75 -2.15 -2.33 11.64
C LEU A 75 -2.30 -0.96 12.32
N HIS A 76 -3.27 -0.79 13.23
CA HIS A 76 -3.44 0.47 13.94
C HIS A 76 -2.29 0.68 14.93
N THR A 77 -1.44 1.67 14.66
CA THR A 77 -0.26 2.01 15.47
C THR A 77 -0.41 3.33 16.24
N GLY A 78 -1.58 3.98 16.16
CA GLY A 78 -1.85 5.24 16.86
C GLY A 78 -0.98 6.40 16.40
N ILE A 79 -0.72 6.53 15.09
CA ILE A 79 0.12 7.62 14.54
C ILE A 79 -0.41 8.99 14.98
N GLU A 80 -1.72 9.21 14.90
CA GLU A 80 -2.37 10.46 15.32
C GLU A 80 -2.08 10.80 16.78
N LYS A 81 -2.22 9.82 17.68
CA LYS A 81 -1.93 10.01 19.10
C LYS A 81 -0.45 10.30 19.35
N ASN A 82 0.44 9.67 18.60
CA ASN A 82 1.87 9.96 18.69
C ASN A 82 2.18 11.40 18.26
N LEU A 83 1.51 11.93 17.23
CA LEU A 83 1.72 13.29 16.74
C LEU A 83 1.41 14.37 17.80
N GLU A 84 0.48 14.12 18.72
CA GLU A 84 0.20 15.05 19.84
C GLU A 84 1.42 15.29 20.75
N TYR A 85 2.34 14.33 20.83
CA TYR A 85 3.53 14.39 21.69
C TYR A 85 4.83 14.62 20.90
N ARG A 86 4.73 15.06 19.64
CA ARG A 86 5.88 15.29 18.76
C ARG A 86 5.88 16.72 18.25
N THR A 87 7.08 17.26 18.04
CA THR A 87 7.20 18.55 17.35
C THR A 87 6.76 18.41 15.91
N TRP A 88 6.39 19.52 15.25
CA TRP A 88 5.96 19.44 13.86
C TRP A 88 7.04 18.87 12.94
N THR A 89 8.31 19.17 13.21
CA THR A 89 9.45 18.59 12.49
C THR A 89 9.56 17.08 12.66
N GLN A 90 9.36 16.57 13.89
CA GLN A 90 9.34 15.13 14.17
C GLN A 90 8.13 14.44 13.55
N GLY A 91 6.98 15.10 13.45
CA GLY A 91 5.74 14.52 12.91
C GLY A 91 5.89 13.95 11.50
N THR A 92 6.73 14.58 10.67
CA THR A 92 7.10 14.10 9.32
C THR A 92 7.56 12.63 9.31
N THR A 93 8.33 12.23 10.33
CA THR A 93 8.88 10.86 10.45
C THR A 93 7.83 9.79 10.77
N PHE A 94 6.64 10.22 11.21
CA PHE A 94 5.49 9.36 11.46
C PHE A 94 4.56 9.31 10.26
N VAL A 95 4.20 10.47 9.69
CA VAL A 95 3.24 10.56 8.57
C VAL A 95 3.74 9.88 7.31
N THR A 96 5.06 9.83 7.09
CA THR A 96 5.69 9.09 5.97
C THR A 96 5.28 7.60 5.93
N ARG A 97 4.86 7.03 7.08
CA ARG A 97 4.47 5.62 7.23
C ARG A 97 2.96 5.37 7.11
N MET A 98 2.14 6.41 6.97
CA MET A 98 0.68 6.26 6.90
C MET A 98 0.24 5.47 5.66
N ASP A 99 0.79 5.84 4.51
CA ASP A 99 0.79 5.03 3.28
C ASP A 99 2.24 4.78 2.90
N TYR A 100 2.67 3.52 3.06
CA TYR A 100 4.04 3.09 2.79
C TYR A 100 4.38 3.04 1.29
N LEU A 101 3.38 3.07 0.40
CA LEU A 101 3.58 3.17 -1.05
C LEU A 101 3.69 4.60 -1.51
N THR A 102 3.08 5.57 -0.83
CA THR A 102 3.13 7.00 -1.20
C THR A 102 3.64 7.93 -0.09
N PRO A 103 4.85 7.68 0.47
CA PRO A 103 5.37 8.46 1.58
C PRO A 103 5.51 9.96 1.28
N PHE A 104 5.92 10.35 0.07
CA PHE A 104 6.11 11.76 -0.27
C PHE A 104 4.80 12.55 -0.31
N PHE A 105 3.69 11.93 -0.69
CA PHE A 105 2.37 12.57 -0.64
C PHE A 105 1.93 12.83 0.79
N ASN A 106 2.15 11.88 1.71
CA ASN A 106 1.82 12.05 3.12
C ASN A 106 2.65 13.15 3.77
N GLU A 107 3.97 13.15 3.51
CA GLU A 107 4.88 14.19 3.98
C GLU A 107 4.46 15.56 3.43
N ALA A 108 4.16 15.66 2.13
CA ALA A 108 3.73 16.90 1.50
C ALA A 108 2.40 17.41 2.08
N ALA A 109 1.38 16.55 2.19
CA ALA A 109 0.08 16.94 2.75
C ALA A 109 0.20 17.48 4.18
N TYR A 110 0.99 16.80 5.01
CA TYR A 110 1.28 17.25 6.37
C TYR A 110 2.05 18.58 6.39
N CYS A 111 3.12 18.71 5.61
CA CYS A 111 3.95 19.92 5.60
C CYS A 111 3.20 21.14 5.06
N LEU A 112 2.39 20.98 4.00
CA LEU A 112 1.55 22.05 3.46
C LEU A 112 0.53 22.52 4.51
N GLY A 113 -0.06 21.60 5.28
CA GLY A 113 -0.94 21.95 6.41
C GLY A 113 -0.22 22.79 7.47
N VAL A 114 0.99 22.38 7.86
CA VAL A 114 1.82 23.12 8.83
C VAL A 114 2.26 24.48 8.29
N GLU A 115 2.67 24.56 7.04
CA GLU A 115 3.13 25.80 6.37
C GLU A 115 2.01 26.83 6.29
N LYS A 116 0.78 26.37 5.97
CA LYS A 116 -0.42 27.20 5.97
C LYS A 116 -0.79 27.70 7.36
N LEU A 117 -0.70 26.85 8.39
CA LEU A 117 -0.94 27.26 9.78
C LEU A 117 0.07 28.31 10.26
N LEU A 118 1.31 28.25 9.77
CA LEU A 118 2.37 29.19 10.09
C LEU A 118 2.35 30.46 9.23
N GLY A 119 1.59 30.50 8.12
CA GLY A 119 1.58 31.61 7.18
C GLY A 119 2.93 31.81 6.46
N ILE A 120 3.67 30.72 6.20
CA ILE A 120 4.99 30.76 5.56
C ILE A 120 4.98 30.23 4.11
N GLU A 121 3.81 29.99 3.53
CA GLU A 121 3.66 29.42 2.18
C GLU A 121 4.44 30.23 1.12
N ASP A 122 4.36 31.57 1.19
CA ASP A 122 5.06 32.48 0.28
C ASP A 122 6.57 32.57 0.53
N GLN A 123 7.06 32.00 1.63
CA GLN A 123 8.49 31.96 1.98
C GLN A 123 9.18 30.69 1.46
N ILE A 124 8.42 29.71 0.97
CA ILE A 124 8.97 28.46 0.45
C ILE A 124 9.60 28.74 -0.92
N PRO A 125 10.90 28.42 -1.12
CA PRO A 125 11.55 28.63 -2.40
C PRO A 125 10.89 27.81 -3.53
N ASP A 126 10.72 28.41 -4.71
CA ASP A 126 10.15 27.72 -5.90
C ASP A 126 10.84 26.40 -6.21
N ARG A 127 12.17 26.36 -6.02
CA ARG A 127 12.98 25.14 -6.19
C ARG A 127 12.50 23.99 -5.31
N ALA A 128 12.15 24.27 -4.04
CA ALA A 128 11.65 23.26 -3.13
C ALA A 128 10.30 22.71 -3.61
N SER A 129 9.39 23.59 -4.05
CA SER A 129 8.10 23.22 -4.61
C SER A 129 8.23 22.35 -5.87
N ILE A 130 9.15 22.69 -6.78
CA ILE A 130 9.43 21.89 -7.98
C ILE A 130 9.92 20.48 -7.60
N ILE A 131 10.85 20.38 -6.65
CA ILE A 131 11.38 19.09 -6.20
C ILE A 131 10.29 18.26 -5.52
N ARG A 132 9.42 18.87 -4.69
CA ARG A 132 8.27 18.19 -4.08
C ARG A 132 7.38 17.54 -5.14
N VAL A 133 6.98 18.31 -6.17
CA VAL A 133 6.16 17.80 -7.27
C VAL A 133 6.87 16.68 -8.02
N MET A 134 8.15 16.87 -8.34
CA MET A 134 8.95 15.85 -9.02
C MET A 134 9.01 14.53 -8.25
N LEU A 135 9.27 14.58 -6.93
CA LEU A 135 9.31 13.38 -6.08
C LEU A 135 7.92 12.73 -5.95
N MET A 136 6.86 13.54 -5.80
CA MET A 136 5.49 13.03 -5.76
C MET A 136 5.10 12.33 -7.06
N GLU A 137 5.49 12.84 -8.23
CA GLU A 137 5.17 12.19 -9.51
C GLU A 137 5.99 10.91 -9.75
N LEU A 138 7.26 10.86 -9.32
CA LEU A 138 8.00 9.60 -9.25
C LEU A 138 7.32 8.60 -8.30
N ASN A 139 6.79 9.09 -7.18
CA ASN A 139 6.10 8.26 -6.20
C ASN A 139 4.76 7.73 -6.71
N ARG A 140 4.02 8.54 -7.48
CA ARG A 140 2.83 8.11 -8.19
C ARG A 140 3.15 6.94 -9.10
N LEU A 141 4.19 7.05 -9.93
CA LEU A 141 4.64 5.96 -10.79
C LEU A 141 4.99 4.70 -9.99
N SER A 142 5.80 4.82 -8.92
CA SER A 142 6.17 3.70 -8.05
C SER A 142 4.95 3.00 -7.45
N SER A 143 3.97 3.76 -6.94
CA SER A 143 2.73 3.23 -6.37
C SER A 143 1.88 2.50 -7.42
N HIS A 144 1.72 3.07 -8.61
CA HIS A 144 0.94 2.44 -9.69
C HIS A 144 1.62 1.17 -10.24
N LEU A 145 2.96 1.13 -10.28
CA LEU A 145 3.69 -0.08 -10.64
C LEU A 145 3.42 -1.21 -9.64
N VAL A 146 3.33 -0.92 -8.33
CA VAL A 146 2.91 -1.93 -7.35
C VAL A 146 1.47 -2.34 -7.59
N ALA A 147 0.54 -1.39 -7.77
CA ALA A 147 -0.87 -1.70 -7.97
C ALA A 147 -1.10 -2.62 -9.18
N ILE A 148 -0.43 -2.35 -10.32
CA ILE A 148 -0.51 -3.18 -11.52
C ILE A 148 0.20 -4.53 -11.30
N ALA A 149 1.38 -4.54 -10.67
CA ALA A 149 2.13 -5.75 -10.38
C ALA A 149 1.34 -6.74 -9.52
N THR A 150 0.82 -6.27 -8.38
CA THR A 150 0.05 -7.12 -7.45
C THR A 150 -1.33 -7.43 -8.01
N GLY A 151 -2.00 -6.45 -8.64
CA GLY A 151 -3.30 -6.67 -9.27
C GLY A 151 -3.25 -7.74 -10.36
N GLY A 152 -2.20 -7.74 -11.19
CA GLY A 152 -1.99 -8.79 -12.17
C GLY A 152 -1.64 -10.14 -11.55
N MET A 153 -0.88 -10.17 -10.46
CA MET A 153 -0.59 -11.40 -9.71
C MET A 153 -1.87 -12.05 -9.17
N GLU A 154 -2.80 -11.28 -8.62
CA GLU A 154 -4.09 -11.79 -8.12
C GLU A 154 -4.98 -12.35 -9.25
N LEU A 155 -4.82 -11.85 -10.47
CA LEU A 155 -5.45 -12.41 -11.67
C LEU A 155 -4.69 -13.61 -12.27
N GLY A 156 -3.56 -14.01 -11.67
CA GLY A 156 -2.72 -15.13 -12.10
C GLY A 156 -1.58 -14.76 -13.08
N ALA A 157 -1.45 -13.49 -13.48
CA ALA A 157 -0.39 -13.02 -14.37
C ALA A 157 0.89 -12.70 -13.58
N THR A 158 1.77 -13.68 -13.39
CA THR A 158 3.01 -13.49 -12.60
C THR A 158 4.08 -12.65 -13.31
N THR A 159 4.07 -12.60 -14.65
CA THR A 159 5.05 -11.84 -15.44
C THR A 159 4.96 -10.34 -15.19
N ILE A 160 3.74 -9.80 -15.08
CA ILE A 160 3.52 -8.36 -14.86
C ILE A 160 4.06 -7.91 -13.50
N MET A 161 4.03 -8.80 -12.49
CA MET A 161 4.61 -8.53 -11.18
C MET A 161 6.12 -8.33 -11.27
N ILE A 162 6.81 -9.23 -11.98
CA ILE A 162 8.28 -9.16 -12.14
C ILE A 162 8.67 -7.87 -12.86
N TYR A 163 7.92 -7.49 -13.90
CA TYR A 163 8.20 -6.29 -14.69
C TYR A 163 7.96 -5.04 -13.86
N GLY A 164 6.82 -4.97 -13.16
CA GLY A 164 6.49 -3.86 -12.28
C GLY A 164 7.51 -3.64 -11.17
N PHE A 165 7.98 -4.72 -10.53
CA PHE A 165 9.02 -4.60 -9.49
C PHE A 165 10.41 -4.27 -10.04
N ARG A 166 10.79 -4.80 -11.22
CA ARG A 166 12.02 -4.40 -11.90
C ARG A 166 12.05 -2.88 -12.17
N ASP A 167 10.96 -2.35 -12.70
CA ASP A 167 10.87 -0.93 -13.06
C ASP A 167 10.73 -0.04 -11.82
N ARG A 168 10.04 -0.52 -10.78
CA ARG A 168 9.97 0.14 -9.47
C ARG A 168 11.35 0.26 -8.82
N GLU A 169 12.21 -0.76 -8.95
CA GLU A 169 13.55 -0.75 -8.38
C GLU A 169 14.39 0.43 -8.87
N LEU A 170 14.25 0.80 -10.15
CA LEU A 170 14.91 1.99 -10.72
C LEU A 170 14.50 3.28 -10.03
N ILE A 171 13.24 3.37 -9.56
CA ILE A 171 12.74 4.53 -8.81
C ILE A 171 13.31 4.52 -7.39
N LEU A 172 13.39 3.35 -6.75
CA LEU A 172 13.94 3.24 -5.40
C LEU A 172 15.42 3.61 -5.36
N ASP A 173 16.19 3.30 -6.40
CA ASP A 173 17.58 3.75 -6.53
C ASP A 173 17.70 5.28 -6.62
N ILE A 174 16.74 5.94 -7.29
CA ILE A 174 16.66 7.41 -7.32
C ILE A 174 16.32 7.96 -5.93
N TYR A 175 15.41 7.32 -5.19
CA TYR A 175 15.11 7.74 -3.83
C TYR A 175 16.29 7.58 -2.89
N GLU A 176 17.00 6.47 -2.99
CA GLU A 176 18.21 6.23 -2.21
C GLU A 176 19.27 7.29 -2.52
N LEU A 177 19.46 7.66 -3.78
CA LEU A 177 20.36 8.74 -4.13
C LEU A 177 19.93 10.06 -3.48
N ILE A 178 18.65 10.44 -3.59
CA ILE A 178 18.17 11.77 -3.17
C ILE A 178 18.02 11.89 -1.65
N THR A 179 17.46 10.88 -0.99
CA THR A 179 17.08 10.94 0.44
C THR A 179 17.96 10.05 1.31
N GLY A 180 18.84 9.23 0.74
CA GLY A 180 19.60 8.21 1.46
C GLY A 180 18.77 7.01 1.91
N LEU A 181 17.50 6.91 1.52
CA LEU A 181 16.56 5.88 1.97
C LEU A 181 15.71 5.39 0.80
N ARG A 182 15.42 4.09 0.78
CA ARG A 182 14.56 3.47 -0.25
C ARG A 182 13.06 3.62 0.07
N MET A 183 12.71 3.77 1.34
CA MET A 183 11.35 3.97 1.83
C MET A 183 11.38 4.87 3.08
N ASN A 184 10.24 5.46 3.44
CA ASN A 184 10.06 6.28 4.66
C ASN A 184 11.09 7.41 4.77
N HIS A 185 11.02 8.38 3.85
CA HIS A 185 12.11 9.31 3.57
C HIS A 185 12.27 10.44 4.60
N ALA A 186 11.15 10.94 5.14
CA ALA A 186 11.10 12.14 5.98
C ALA A 186 11.90 13.33 5.37
N TYR A 187 11.80 13.46 4.06
CA TYR A 187 12.60 14.36 3.23
C TYR A 187 11.88 15.69 2.99
N ILE A 188 10.57 15.65 2.73
CA ILE A 188 9.76 16.87 2.68
C ILE A 188 9.47 17.26 4.12
N ARG A 189 9.89 18.47 4.52
CA ARG A 189 9.74 18.94 5.91
C ARG A 189 8.99 20.28 5.94
N PRO A 190 8.37 20.64 7.07
CA PRO A 190 7.77 21.97 7.22
C PRO A 190 8.83 23.04 6.93
N GLY A 191 8.56 23.93 5.97
CA GLY A 191 9.49 24.96 5.51
C GLY A 191 10.30 24.59 4.26
N GLY A 192 10.08 23.43 3.64
CA GLY A 192 10.71 23.06 2.37
C GLY A 192 11.15 21.60 2.30
N LEU A 193 12.46 21.38 2.18
CA LEU A 193 13.09 20.07 2.06
C LEU A 193 14.19 19.92 3.11
N ALA A 194 14.53 18.68 3.46
CA ALA A 194 15.63 18.40 4.38
C ALA A 194 16.99 18.82 3.79
N GLN A 195 17.22 18.58 2.49
CA GLN A 195 18.44 18.89 1.75
C GLN A 195 18.08 19.14 0.27
N ASP A 196 18.97 19.78 -0.50
CA ASP A 196 18.81 19.89 -1.96
C ASP A 196 19.19 18.57 -2.66
N LEU A 197 18.86 18.45 -3.95
CA LEU A 197 19.24 17.30 -4.77
C LEU A 197 20.77 17.14 -4.84
N PRO A 198 21.30 15.92 -4.67
CA PRO A 198 22.72 15.67 -4.85
C PRO A 198 23.12 15.75 -6.34
N PRO A 199 24.41 15.93 -6.64
CA PRO A 199 24.92 15.88 -8.00
C PRO A 199 24.52 14.59 -8.72
N GLY A 200 24.08 14.70 -9.98
CA GLY A 200 23.69 13.56 -10.80
C GLY A 200 22.24 13.07 -10.64
N ALA A 201 21.50 13.52 -9.61
CA ALA A 201 20.11 13.10 -9.40
C ALA A 201 19.20 13.42 -10.60
N VAL A 202 19.32 14.62 -11.16
CA VAL A 202 18.53 15.06 -12.32
C VAL A 202 18.83 14.21 -13.55
N ASP A 203 20.09 13.83 -13.77
CA ASP A 203 20.48 13.00 -14.91
C ASP A 203 19.96 11.58 -14.76
N GLN A 204 20.02 11.01 -13.55
CA GLN A 204 19.44 9.69 -13.27
C GLN A 204 17.92 9.67 -13.49
N ILE A 205 17.21 10.71 -13.05
CA ILE A 205 15.76 10.86 -13.31
C ILE A 205 15.48 10.93 -14.81
N ARG A 206 16.27 11.69 -15.59
CA ARG A 206 16.11 11.78 -17.04
C ARG A 206 16.32 10.43 -17.72
N GLU A 207 17.33 9.68 -17.32
CA GLU A 207 17.57 8.32 -17.84
C GLU A 207 16.46 7.35 -17.46
N PHE A 208 15.93 7.44 -16.24
CA PHE A 208 14.76 6.68 -15.81
C PHE A 208 13.54 6.99 -16.69
N VAL A 209 13.24 8.26 -16.95
CA VAL A 209 12.10 8.64 -17.82
C VAL A 209 12.26 8.06 -19.22
N LYS A 210 13.47 8.05 -19.79
CA LYS A 210 13.74 7.42 -21.09
C LYS A 210 13.45 5.91 -21.06
N LYS A 211 13.91 5.21 -20.01
CA LYS A 211 13.66 3.77 -19.82
C LYS A 211 12.17 3.49 -19.66
N MET A 212 11.47 4.22 -18.80
CA MET A 212 10.03 4.02 -18.59
C MET A 212 9.20 4.26 -19.84
N LYS A 213 9.54 5.25 -20.67
CA LYS A 213 8.86 5.44 -21.96
C LYS A 213 8.97 4.23 -22.89
N LYS A 214 10.08 3.48 -22.80
CA LYS A 214 10.27 2.24 -23.57
C LYS A 214 9.53 1.06 -22.92
N ASN A 215 9.53 0.97 -21.59
CA ASN A 215 8.96 -0.16 -20.87
C ASN A 215 7.43 -0.09 -20.71
N LEU A 216 6.85 1.12 -20.60
CA LEU A 216 5.40 1.31 -20.39
C LEU A 216 4.53 0.57 -21.42
N PRO A 217 4.83 0.60 -22.74
CA PRO A 217 4.08 -0.18 -23.74
C PRO A 217 4.18 -1.70 -23.57
N GLU A 218 5.12 -2.23 -22.78
CA GLU A 218 5.20 -3.67 -22.50
C GLU A 218 4.04 -4.11 -21.58
N TYR A 219 3.61 -3.26 -20.64
CA TYR A 219 2.54 -3.58 -19.69
C TYR A 219 1.17 -3.73 -20.36
N ASP A 220 0.90 -2.96 -21.41
CA ASP A 220 -0.36 -3.03 -22.18
C ASP A 220 -0.43 -4.27 -23.09
N LYS A 221 0.70 -4.94 -23.33
CA LYS A 221 0.80 -6.13 -24.18
C LYS A 221 0.80 -7.44 -23.41
N LEU A 222 0.87 -7.38 -22.07
CA LEU A 222 0.86 -8.53 -21.16
C LEU A 222 -0.58 -8.86 -20.77
#